data_AF-G8WWR0-F1
#
_entry.id   AF-G8WWR0-F1
#
_cell.length_a   1.000
_cell.length_b   1.000
_cell.length_c   1.000
_cell.angle_alpha   90.00
_cell.angle_beta   90.00
_cell.angle_gamma   90.00
#
_symmetry.space_group_name_H-M   'P 1'
#
loop_
_entity.id
_entity.type
_entity.pdbx_description
1 polymer ?
#
loop_
_entity_poly.entity_id
_entity_poly.type
_entity_poly.pdbx_seq_one_letter_code
_entity_poly.pdbx_strand_id
1 'polypeptide(L)'
;MGSGFAFVALLVIGTYSAASSLLGGGRAVGLAPGAVPARYSALVEKWGNLCPQLSPPVLAAQLYSESGWDPAARSGAGALGIAQFMPGTWATYGVDGDGDGKADVWDPADAIPSAAAYDCELAKEVHGISGDTTANMLAAYNAGLDPVLRADGVPHYAETQGYVRNIKALAQSFTAPVTPVAPSQQAAGAIYFAQSKLGTPYLWGGTGTADDGGRFDCSGLTQAAYHSVGIELPRVANDQWNAGPHPKRDELLPGDLVFFAHDLSDPRSIHHVGIYVGGGYMIDAPHTGAVIRFDPIDGADYFGATRVTQDGALALPRQGPAASAPGA
;
A
#
# COMPACT_ATOMS: atom_id res chain seq x y z
N MET A 1 -14.97 56.56 23.22
CA MET A 1 -15.97 55.47 23.10
C MET A 1 -15.59 54.67 21.87
N GLY A 2 -14.89 53.57 22.07
CA GLY A 2 -14.46 52.68 21.00
C GLY A 2 -15.29 51.39 21.03
N SER A 3 -15.45 50.76 19.87
CA SER A 3 -15.72 49.33 19.75
C SER A 3 -15.29 48.88 18.35
N GLY A 4 -14.09 48.33 18.27
CA GLY A 4 -13.65 47.51 17.16
C GLY A 4 -14.26 46.12 17.29
N PHE A 5 -14.81 45.60 16.21
CA PHE A 5 -15.27 44.22 16.14
C PHE A 5 -14.04 43.31 16.02
N ALA A 6 -13.62 42.73 17.13
CA ALA A 6 -12.69 41.60 17.15
C ALA A 6 -13.49 40.32 16.85
N PHE A 7 -13.16 39.67 15.74
CA PHE A 7 -13.61 38.31 15.44
C PHE A 7 -12.78 37.35 16.28
N VAL A 8 -13.26 36.98 17.47
CA VAL A 8 -12.66 35.94 18.29
C VAL A 8 -13.07 34.59 17.70
N ALA A 9 -12.15 33.99 16.94
CA ALA A 9 -12.22 32.58 16.58
C ALA A 9 -12.02 31.75 17.86
N LEU A 10 -13.10 31.18 18.38
CA LEU A 10 -13.04 30.24 19.49
C LEU A 10 -12.61 28.87 18.93
N LEU A 11 -11.32 28.58 19.06
CA LEU A 11 -10.76 27.24 18.94
C LEU A 11 -11.34 26.38 20.06
N VAL A 12 -12.37 25.60 19.75
CA VAL A 12 -12.80 24.51 20.64
C VAL A 12 -11.78 23.38 20.46
N ILE A 13 -10.88 23.28 21.43
CA ILE A 13 -10.04 22.11 21.66
C ILE A 13 -11.00 20.97 22.05
N GLY A 14 -11.39 20.15 21.07
CA GLY A 14 -12.16 18.94 21.29
C GLY A 14 -11.28 17.86 21.87
N THR A 15 -11.45 17.59 23.17
CA THR A 15 -10.86 16.48 23.91
C THR A 15 -11.34 15.14 23.37
N TYR A 16 -10.40 14.20 23.23
CA TYR A 16 -10.62 12.79 22.91
C TYR A 16 -11.75 12.19 23.75
N SER A 17 -12.68 11.50 23.08
CA SER A 17 -13.54 10.49 23.70
C SER A 17 -13.49 9.24 22.81
N ALA A 18 -12.95 8.17 23.37
CA ALA A 18 -13.01 6.84 22.79
C ALA A 18 -14.49 6.43 22.65
N ALA A 19 -14.93 6.20 21.42
CA ALA A 19 -16.17 5.50 21.15
C ALA A 19 -15.83 4.14 20.55
N SER A 20 -15.76 3.14 21.44
CA SER A 20 -15.82 1.73 21.12
C SER A 20 -17.01 1.46 20.20
N SER A 21 -16.74 1.09 18.95
CA SER A 21 -17.76 0.50 18.07
C SER A 21 -17.57 -1.01 18.05
N LEU A 22 -17.98 -1.65 19.15
CA LEU A 22 -18.37 -3.05 19.15
C LEU A 22 -19.88 -3.07 18.92
N LEU A 23 -20.30 -3.58 17.75
CA LEU A 23 -21.51 -4.38 17.50
C LEU A 23 -21.86 -4.34 15.99
N GLY A 24 -21.71 -5.51 15.36
CA GLY A 24 -22.38 -6.01 14.15
C GLY A 24 -22.94 -5.03 13.13
N GLY A 25 -22.29 -4.98 11.97
CA GLY A 25 -22.79 -4.34 10.74
C GLY A 25 -21.63 -3.87 9.88
N GLY A 26 -21.03 -4.79 9.12
CA GLY A 26 -19.91 -4.49 8.23
C GLY A 26 -20.29 -3.39 7.24
N ARG A 27 -19.86 -2.17 7.53
CA ARG A 27 -19.93 -1.06 6.58
C ARG A 27 -18.98 -1.44 5.44
N ALA A 28 -19.47 -1.50 4.21
CA ALA A 28 -18.62 -1.76 3.05
C ALA A 28 -17.42 -0.80 3.08
N VAL A 29 -16.23 -1.36 3.28
CA VAL A 29 -14.98 -0.60 3.29
C VAL A 29 -14.49 -0.56 1.84
N GLY A 30 -14.66 0.58 1.19
CA GLY A 30 -14.21 0.78 -0.20
C GLY A 30 -12.70 0.97 -0.31
N LEU A 31 -12.19 0.98 -1.53
CA LEU A 31 -10.78 1.26 -1.84
C LEU A 31 -10.47 2.75 -1.73
N ALA A 32 -9.29 3.07 -1.18
CA ALA A 32 -8.75 4.41 -1.32
C ALA A 32 -8.47 4.72 -2.80
N PRO A 33 -8.75 5.95 -3.28
CA PRO A 33 -8.41 6.34 -4.65
C PRO A 33 -6.93 6.07 -4.97
N GLY A 34 -6.67 5.34 -6.06
CA GLY A 34 -5.31 4.97 -6.47
C GLY A 34 -4.74 3.70 -5.83
N ALA A 35 -5.32 3.21 -4.72
CA ALA A 35 -4.83 2.05 -3.96
C ALA A 35 -4.48 0.84 -4.81
N VAL A 36 -5.26 0.66 -5.88
CA VAL A 36 -5.19 -0.44 -6.83
C VAL A 36 -4.90 0.12 -8.22
N PRO A 37 -4.11 -0.57 -9.06
CA PRO A 37 -3.95 -0.18 -10.46
C PRO A 37 -5.30 0.10 -11.12
N ALA A 38 -5.42 1.24 -11.79
CA ALA A 38 -6.71 1.74 -12.29
C ALA A 38 -7.49 0.74 -13.16
N ARG A 39 -6.77 -0.13 -13.89
CA ARG A 39 -7.38 -1.20 -14.71
C ARG A 39 -8.10 -2.30 -13.91
N TYR A 40 -7.78 -2.46 -12.63
CA TYR A 40 -8.35 -3.50 -11.77
C TYR A 40 -9.29 -2.97 -10.70
N SER A 41 -9.30 -1.66 -10.43
CA SER A 41 -10.05 -1.06 -9.33
C SER A 41 -11.55 -1.41 -9.37
N ALA A 42 -12.17 -1.34 -10.55
CA ALA A 42 -13.59 -1.67 -10.71
C ALA A 42 -13.88 -3.17 -10.44
N LEU A 43 -12.99 -4.07 -10.86
CA LEU A 43 -13.12 -5.50 -10.59
C LEU A 43 -12.98 -5.77 -9.09
N VAL A 44 -11.97 -5.20 -8.46
CA VAL A 44 -11.70 -5.39 -7.03
C VAL A 44 -12.82 -4.80 -6.17
N GLU A 45 -13.36 -3.63 -6.52
CA GLU A 45 -14.52 -3.06 -5.82
C GLU A 45 -15.77 -3.94 -5.96
N LYS A 46 -16.05 -4.42 -7.18
CA LYS A 46 -17.22 -5.26 -7.43
C LYS A 46 -17.12 -6.59 -6.68
N TRP A 47 -16.01 -7.29 -6.85
CA TRP A 47 -15.85 -8.68 -6.38
C TRP A 47 -15.34 -8.78 -4.94
N GLY A 48 -14.66 -7.75 -4.43
CA GLY A 48 -14.27 -7.69 -3.04
C GLY A 48 -15.44 -7.62 -2.06
N ASN A 49 -16.65 -7.33 -2.52
CA ASN A 49 -17.88 -7.32 -1.71
C ASN A 49 -18.72 -8.60 -1.86
N LEU A 50 -18.16 -9.69 -2.41
CA LEU A 50 -18.92 -10.89 -2.78
C LEU A 50 -19.47 -11.67 -1.57
N CYS A 51 -18.81 -11.62 -0.41
CA CYS A 51 -19.27 -12.24 0.83
C CYS A 51 -18.81 -11.46 2.07
N PRO A 52 -19.40 -11.69 3.26
CA PRO A 52 -19.13 -10.88 4.45
C PRO A 52 -17.67 -10.85 4.94
N GLN A 53 -16.90 -11.90 4.65
CA GLN A 53 -15.50 -12.05 5.08
C GLN A 53 -14.51 -11.36 4.13
N LEU A 54 -14.95 -11.03 2.92
CA LEU A 54 -14.15 -10.37 1.90
C LEU A 54 -14.50 -8.88 1.87
N SER A 55 -13.47 -8.06 1.65
CA SER A 55 -13.64 -6.64 1.35
C SER A 55 -12.72 -6.27 0.18
N PRO A 56 -13.02 -5.21 -0.60
CA PRO A 56 -12.12 -4.74 -1.66
C PRO A 56 -10.67 -4.54 -1.20
N PRO A 57 -10.38 -3.93 -0.02
CA PRO A 57 -9.01 -3.81 0.46
C PRO A 57 -8.33 -5.14 0.79
N VAL A 58 -9.07 -6.14 1.31
CA VAL A 58 -8.53 -7.49 1.56
C VAL A 58 -8.20 -8.19 0.25
N LEU A 59 -9.13 -8.17 -0.71
CA LEU A 59 -8.90 -8.76 -2.03
C LEU A 59 -7.71 -8.08 -2.74
N ALA A 60 -7.59 -6.75 -2.65
CA ALA A 60 -6.45 -6.02 -3.18
C ALA A 60 -5.12 -6.45 -2.53
N ALA A 61 -5.09 -6.54 -1.19
CA ALA A 61 -3.90 -6.93 -0.43
C ALA A 61 -3.45 -8.35 -0.74
N GLN A 62 -4.41 -9.24 -0.95
CA GLN A 62 -4.17 -10.61 -1.39
C GLN A 62 -3.61 -10.66 -2.80
N LEU A 63 -4.27 -10.07 -3.81
CA LEU A 63 -3.77 -10.01 -5.19
C LEU A 63 -2.38 -9.40 -5.30
N TYR A 64 -2.11 -8.36 -4.51
CA TYR A 64 -0.79 -7.76 -4.42
C TYR A 64 0.23 -8.72 -3.80
N SER A 65 -0.13 -9.42 -2.72
CA SER A 65 0.76 -10.39 -2.06
C SER A 65 1.05 -11.61 -2.93
N GLU A 66 0.10 -12.01 -3.78
CA GLU A 66 0.26 -13.12 -4.72
C GLU A 66 1.22 -12.80 -5.88
N SER A 67 1.07 -11.63 -6.52
CA SER A 67 1.78 -11.35 -7.78
C SER A 67 2.34 -9.94 -7.92
N GLY A 68 2.09 -9.05 -6.97
CA GLY A 68 2.37 -7.63 -7.14
C GLY A 68 1.57 -7.00 -8.28
N TRP A 69 0.37 -7.53 -8.58
CA TRP A 69 -0.49 -7.17 -9.71
C TRP A 69 0.00 -7.63 -11.10
N ASP A 70 0.94 -8.56 -11.17
CA ASP A 70 1.44 -9.13 -12.42
C ASP A 70 0.52 -10.25 -12.96
N PRO A 71 -0.24 -10.01 -14.05
CA PRO A 71 -1.11 -11.03 -14.63
C PRO A 71 -0.34 -12.16 -15.33
N ALA A 72 0.96 -11.99 -15.61
CA ALA A 72 1.81 -13.00 -16.23
C ALA A 72 2.64 -13.80 -15.22
N ALA A 73 2.44 -13.56 -13.91
CA ALA A 73 3.23 -14.18 -12.85
C ALA A 73 3.17 -15.72 -12.88
N ARG A 74 4.33 -16.33 -12.64
CA ARG A 74 4.52 -17.78 -12.52
C ARG A 74 5.42 -18.07 -11.33
N SER A 75 4.92 -18.83 -10.35
CA SER A 75 5.76 -19.30 -9.26
C SER A 75 6.56 -20.55 -9.63
N GLY A 76 7.62 -20.83 -8.88
CA GLY A 76 8.36 -22.10 -8.99
C GLY A 76 7.52 -23.33 -8.62
N ALA A 77 6.42 -23.14 -7.87
CA ALA A 77 5.45 -24.19 -7.55
C ALA A 77 4.42 -24.42 -8.67
N GLY A 78 4.38 -23.57 -9.71
CA GLY A 78 3.45 -23.69 -10.83
C GLY A 78 2.15 -22.90 -10.66
N ALA A 79 2.09 -21.98 -9.69
CA ALA A 79 0.97 -21.06 -9.54
C ALA A 79 0.99 -19.99 -10.64
N LEU A 80 -0.20 -19.59 -11.11
CA LEU A 80 -0.37 -18.82 -12.35
C LEU A 80 -1.20 -17.55 -12.14
N GLY A 81 -0.81 -16.50 -12.85
CA GLY A 81 -1.62 -15.30 -13.01
C GLY A 81 -1.62 -14.39 -11.80
N ILE A 82 -2.48 -13.36 -11.87
CA ILE A 82 -2.52 -12.26 -10.90
C ILE A 82 -2.89 -12.71 -9.47
N ALA A 83 -3.59 -13.83 -9.35
CA ALA A 83 -4.03 -14.41 -8.08
C ALA A 83 -3.28 -15.70 -7.72
N GLN A 84 -2.24 -16.06 -8.48
CA GLN A 84 -1.40 -17.26 -8.28
C GLN A 84 -2.23 -18.53 -8.06
N PHE A 85 -3.17 -18.81 -8.96
CA PHE A 85 -3.93 -20.05 -8.90
C PHE A 85 -3.06 -21.26 -9.26
N MET A 86 -3.16 -22.31 -8.45
CA MET A 86 -2.70 -23.63 -8.86
C MET A 86 -3.62 -24.20 -9.95
N PRO A 87 -3.11 -24.94 -10.96
CA PRO A 87 -3.93 -25.46 -12.05
C PRO A 87 -5.14 -26.31 -11.60
N GLY A 88 -4.99 -27.12 -10.54
CA GLY A 88 -6.09 -27.91 -10.00
C GLY A 88 -7.18 -27.06 -9.32
N THR A 89 -6.77 -26.00 -8.61
CA THR A 89 -7.69 -25.02 -8.02
C THR A 89 -8.42 -24.26 -9.12
N TRP A 90 -7.71 -23.79 -10.16
CA TRP A 90 -8.33 -23.10 -11.30
C TRP A 90 -9.37 -23.98 -12.02
N ALA A 91 -9.06 -25.27 -12.22
CA ALA A 91 -9.98 -26.20 -12.86
C ALA A 91 -11.30 -26.37 -12.09
N THR A 92 -11.32 -26.07 -10.79
CA THR A 92 -12.50 -26.21 -9.92
C THR A 92 -13.21 -24.88 -9.69
N TYR A 93 -12.46 -23.80 -9.50
CA TYR A 93 -12.97 -22.51 -9.03
C TYR A 93 -12.82 -21.36 -10.04
N GLY A 94 -12.22 -21.61 -11.20
CA GLY A 94 -12.13 -20.62 -12.28
C GLY A 94 -13.52 -20.25 -12.78
N VAL A 95 -13.80 -18.95 -12.84
CA VAL A 95 -15.04 -18.39 -13.39
C VAL A 95 -14.74 -17.52 -14.61
N ASP A 96 -15.63 -17.61 -15.60
CA ASP A 96 -15.71 -16.66 -16.72
C ASP A 96 -16.37 -15.38 -16.19
N GLY A 97 -15.53 -14.44 -15.77
CA GLY A 97 -15.90 -13.27 -14.99
C GLY A 97 -16.42 -12.12 -15.84
N ASP A 98 -16.02 -12.05 -17.10
CA ASP A 98 -16.47 -11.04 -18.07
C ASP A 98 -17.51 -11.57 -19.08
N GLY A 99 -17.74 -12.87 -19.12
CA GLY A 99 -18.76 -13.52 -19.94
C GLY A 99 -18.36 -13.70 -21.40
N ASP A 100 -17.06 -13.77 -21.70
CA ASP A 100 -16.55 -13.99 -23.06
C ASP A 100 -16.70 -15.45 -23.55
N GLY A 101 -17.11 -16.35 -22.65
CA GLY A 101 -17.31 -17.77 -22.90
C GLY A 101 -16.14 -18.66 -22.48
N LYS A 102 -15.10 -18.11 -21.85
CA LYS A 102 -13.89 -18.85 -21.45
C LYS A 102 -13.33 -18.34 -20.12
N ALA A 103 -13.21 -19.23 -19.13
CA ALA A 103 -12.41 -18.93 -17.94
C ALA A 103 -10.90 -19.06 -18.22
N ASP A 104 -10.16 -17.96 -18.23
CA ASP A 104 -8.71 -17.88 -18.44
C ASP A 104 -7.94 -17.35 -17.21
N VAL A 105 -7.04 -18.18 -16.66
CA VAL A 105 -6.23 -17.82 -15.49
C VAL A 105 -5.28 -16.63 -15.75
N TRP A 106 -4.97 -16.36 -17.00
CA TRP A 106 -4.13 -15.23 -17.42
C TRP A 106 -4.90 -13.93 -17.61
N ASP A 107 -6.24 -14.00 -17.68
CA ASP A 107 -7.08 -12.82 -17.80
C ASP A 107 -7.48 -12.32 -16.40
N PRO A 108 -7.06 -11.11 -15.99
CA PRO A 108 -7.52 -10.51 -14.73
C PRO A 108 -9.03 -10.37 -14.63
N ALA A 109 -9.75 -10.26 -15.75
CA ALA A 109 -11.21 -10.17 -15.78
C ALA A 109 -11.89 -11.46 -15.28
N ASP A 110 -11.21 -12.61 -15.37
CA ASP A 110 -11.61 -13.91 -14.84
C ASP A 110 -10.93 -14.23 -13.51
N ALA A 111 -9.62 -13.99 -13.44
CA ALA A 111 -8.81 -14.39 -12.31
C ALA A 111 -9.18 -13.64 -11.02
N ILE A 112 -9.51 -12.34 -11.10
CA ILE A 112 -9.95 -11.54 -9.94
C ILE A 112 -11.31 -12.02 -9.38
N PRO A 113 -12.37 -12.18 -10.19
CA PRO A 113 -13.60 -12.78 -9.69
C PRO A 113 -13.43 -14.21 -9.20
N SER A 114 -12.58 -15.01 -9.85
CA SER A 114 -12.28 -16.38 -9.40
C SER A 114 -11.65 -16.38 -8.02
N ALA A 115 -10.69 -15.47 -7.77
CA ALA A 115 -10.07 -15.31 -6.44
C ALA A 115 -11.12 -15.00 -5.38
N ALA A 116 -11.96 -13.99 -5.63
CA ALA A 116 -13.03 -13.62 -4.72
C ALA A 116 -14.04 -14.76 -4.49
N ALA A 117 -14.43 -15.48 -5.53
CA ALA A 117 -15.33 -16.63 -5.42
C ALA A 117 -14.72 -17.76 -4.60
N TYR A 118 -13.43 -18.05 -4.83
CA TYR A 118 -12.70 -19.07 -4.08
C TYR A 118 -12.54 -18.68 -2.61
N ASP A 119 -12.15 -17.44 -2.30
CA ASP A 119 -12.12 -16.91 -0.94
C ASP A 119 -13.47 -17.06 -0.23
N CYS A 120 -14.56 -16.71 -0.92
CA CYS A 120 -15.91 -16.85 -0.36
C CYS A 120 -16.33 -18.31 -0.16
N GLU A 121 -15.83 -19.25 -0.95
CA GLU A 121 -16.04 -20.68 -0.69
C GLU A 121 -15.23 -21.15 0.52
N LEU A 122 -13.95 -20.78 0.60
CA LEU A 122 -13.11 -21.06 1.76
C LEU A 122 -13.70 -20.49 3.05
N ALA A 123 -14.25 -19.27 3.01
CA ALA A 123 -14.92 -18.64 4.14
C ALA A 123 -16.14 -19.43 4.64
N LYS A 124 -16.87 -20.12 3.75
CA LYS A 124 -17.97 -21.03 4.13
C LYS A 124 -17.42 -22.31 4.75
N GLU A 125 -16.39 -22.91 4.15
CA GLU A 125 -15.78 -24.15 4.63
C GLU A 125 -15.14 -23.99 6.02
N VAL A 126 -14.53 -22.84 6.28
CA VAL A 126 -13.96 -22.51 7.59
C VAL A 126 -14.98 -21.89 8.56
N HIS A 127 -16.25 -21.83 8.19
CA HIS A 127 -17.29 -21.29 9.07
C HIS A 127 -17.45 -22.19 10.31
N GLY A 128 -17.37 -21.58 11.50
CA GLY A 128 -17.48 -22.29 12.78
C GLY A 128 -16.17 -22.88 13.30
N ILE A 129 -15.07 -22.75 12.53
CA ILE A 129 -13.71 -22.95 13.03
C ILE A 129 -13.36 -21.81 14.00
N SER A 130 -12.58 -22.11 15.04
CA SER A 130 -12.17 -21.13 16.03
C SER A 130 -11.40 -19.95 15.41
N GLY A 131 -11.55 -18.77 15.99
CA GLY A 131 -10.82 -17.56 15.59
C GLY A 131 -11.56 -16.67 14.58
N ASP A 132 -10.80 -15.81 13.91
CA ASP A 132 -11.31 -14.85 12.93
C ASP A 132 -11.52 -15.53 11.57
N THR A 133 -12.76 -15.54 11.07
CA THR A 133 -13.10 -16.26 9.83
C THR A 133 -12.33 -15.72 8.61
N THR A 134 -12.10 -14.39 8.54
CA THR A 134 -11.28 -13.80 7.47
C THR A 134 -9.83 -14.28 7.54
N ALA A 135 -9.25 -14.40 8.75
CA ALA A 135 -7.92 -14.97 8.92
C ALA A 135 -7.84 -16.44 8.51
N ASN A 136 -8.85 -17.24 8.87
CA ASN A 136 -8.92 -18.65 8.49
C ASN A 136 -9.11 -18.84 6.98
N MET A 137 -9.90 -17.98 6.33
CA MET A 137 -10.08 -17.93 4.88
C MET A 137 -8.73 -17.66 4.17
N LEU A 138 -8.02 -16.58 4.55
CA LEU A 138 -6.71 -16.25 3.99
C LEU A 138 -5.68 -17.37 4.25
N ALA A 139 -5.72 -17.99 5.42
CA ALA A 139 -4.86 -19.13 5.73
C ALA A 139 -5.16 -20.33 4.84
N ALA A 140 -6.43 -20.59 4.54
CA ALA A 140 -6.84 -21.68 3.67
C ALA A 140 -6.48 -21.42 2.20
N TYR A 141 -6.46 -20.16 1.76
CA TYR A 141 -5.97 -19.79 0.44
C TYR A 141 -4.48 -20.11 0.27
N ASN A 142 -3.65 -19.77 1.28
CA ASN A 142 -2.21 -19.99 1.25
C ASN A 142 -1.79 -21.45 1.53
N ALA A 143 -2.36 -22.08 2.56
CA ALA A 143 -1.93 -23.41 3.04
C ALA A 143 -2.81 -24.56 2.55
N GLY A 144 -3.96 -24.25 1.93
CA GLY A 144 -5.04 -25.20 1.68
C GLY A 144 -6.00 -25.33 2.87
N LEU A 145 -7.20 -25.84 2.60
CA LEU A 145 -8.28 -25.98 3.59
C LEU A 145 -7.94 -26.99 4.71
N ASP A 146 -7.41 -28.16 4.36
CA ASP A 146 -7.15 -29.25 5.33
C ASP A 146 -6.24 -28.84 6.51
N PRO A 147 -5.11 -28.14 6.31
CA PRO A 147 -4.31 -27.64 7.44
C PRO A 147 -5.07 -26.72 8.39
N VAL A 148 -5.94 -25.85 7.87
CA VAL A 148 -6.75 -24.93 8.68
C VAL A 148 -7.78 -25.68 9.51
N LEU A 149 -8.49 -26.64 8.91
CA LEU A 149 -9.46 -27.48 9.61
C LEU A 149 -8.80 -28.31 10.73
N ARG A 150 -7.62 -28.89 10.46
CA ARG A 150 -6.88 -29.67 11.48
C ARG A 150 -6.34 -28.81 12.61
N ALA A 151 -5.98 -27.56 12.34
CA ALA A 151 -5.47 -26.64 13.34
C ALA A 151 -6.57 -25.97 14.18
N ASP A 152 -7.85 -26.12 13.80
CA ASP A 152 -8.97 -25.33 14.32
C ASP A 152 -8.66 -23.82 14.28
N GLY A 153 -8.15 -23.36 13.13
CA GLY A 153 -7.78 -21.96 12.90
C GLY A 153 -6.55 -21.81 12.01
N VAL A 154 -5.88 -20.65 12.08
CA VAL A 154 -4.64 -20.40 11.32
C VAL A 154 -3.54 -21.39 11.79
N PRO A 155 -2.99 -22.23 10.89
CA PRO A 155 -1.98 -23.22 11.26
C PRO A 155 -0.68 -22.55 11.71
N HIS A 156 0.11 -23.26 12.52
CA HIS A 156 1.41 -22.80 13.02
C HIS A 156 2.53 -22.89 11.96
N TYR A 157 2.22 -22.50 10.73
CA TYR A 157 3.18 -22.38 9.64
C TYR A 157 3.64 -20.92 9.58
N ALA A 158 4.94 -20.68 9.72
CA ALA A 158 5.49 -19.31 9.76
C ALA A 158 5.10 -18.51 8.50
N GLU A 159 5.12 -19.17 7.34
CA GLU A 159 4.68 -18.60 6.06
C GLU A 159 3.21 -18.17 6.11
N THR A 160 2.29 -19.07 6.47
CA THR A 160 0.84 -18.78 6.52
C THR A 160 0.48 -17.73 7.56
N GLN A 161 1.11 -17.78 8.74
CA GLN A 161 0.91 -16.74 9.75
C GLN A 161 1.43 -15.38 9.27
N GLY A 162 2.54 -15.35 8.54
CA GLY A 162 3.06 -14.16 7.87
C GLY A 162 2.09 -13.64 6.82
N TYR A 163 1.62 -14.51 5.93
CA TYR A 163 0.65 -14.21 4.87
C TYR A 163 -0.61 -13.54 5.42
N VAL A 164 -1.24 -14.14 6.43
CA VAL A 164 -2.45 -13.60 7.07
C VAL A 164 -2.18 -12.24 7.71
N ARG A 165 -1.09 -12.11 8.48
CA ARG A 165 -0.76 -10.83 9.14
C ARG A 165 -0.49 -9.72 8.12
N ASN A 166 0.30 -10.03 7.09
CA ASN A 166 0.72 -9.06 6.07
C ASN A 166 -0.47 -8.57 5.25
N ILE A 167 -1.35 -9.47 4.80
CA ILE A 167 -2.55 -9.07 4.04
C ILE A 167 -3.48 -8.21 4.89
N LYS A 168 -3.74 -8.61 6.15
CA LYS A 168 -4.62 -7.82 7.03
C LYS A 168 -4.06 -6.43 7.33
N ALA A 169 -2.74 -6.30 7.45
CA ALA A 169 -2.08 -5.02 7.64
C ALA A 169 -2.08 -4.18 6.36
N LEU A 170 -1.70 -4.77 5.22
CA LEU A 170 -1.68 -4.11 3.91
C LEU A 170 -3.07 -3.68 3.44
N ALA A 171 -4.12 -4.44 3.77
CA ALA A 171 -5.50 -4.06 3.49
C ALA A 171 -5.88 -2.72 4.12
N GLN A 172 -5.25 -2.32 5.22
CA GLN A 172 -5.47 -1.00 5.83
C GLN A 172 -4.92 0.11 4.91
N SER A 173 -3.83 -0.14 4.19
CA SER A 173 -3.25 0.79 3.21
C SER A 173 -4.11 0.96 1.96
N PHE A 174 -4.98 -0.02 1.68
CA PHE A 174 -5.93 0.02 0.57
C PHE A 174 -7.32 0.54 0.98
N THR A 175 -7.58 0.70 2.26
CA THR A 175 -8.87 1.13 2.79
C THR A 175 -9.11 2.61 2.56
N ALA A 176 -10.27 2.97 2.01
CA ALA A 176 -10.72 4.34 1.94
C ALA A 176 -10.85 4.94 3.35
N PRO A 177 -10.30 6.14 3.62
CA PRO A 177 -10.40 6.77 4.93
C PRO A 177 -11.86 7.12 5.26
N VAL A 178 -12.33 6.71 6.44
CA VAL A 178 -13.73 6.87 6.87
C VAL A 178 -14.03 8.15 7.69
N THR A 179 -13.03 8.98 8.10
CA THR A 179 -13.04 10.41 8.61
C THR A 179 -11.80 10.71 9.50
N PRO A 180 -11.50 11.95 10.01
CA PRO A 180 -11.61 13.33 9.47
C PRO A 180 -10.26 13.91 8.95
N VAL A 181 -9.12 13.26 9.22
CA VAL A 181 -7.84 13.64 8.59
C VAL A 181 -7.68 12.79 7.35
N ALA A 182 -8.51 13.06 6.34
CA ALA A 182 -8.18 12.59 5.01
C ALA A 182 -6.77 13.12 4.66
N PRO A 183 -5.94 12.33 3.95
CA PRO A 183 -4.70 12.86 3.40
C PRO A 183 -5.01 14.18 2.70
N SER A 184 -4.11 15.17 2.82
CA SER A 184 -4.26 16.38 2.01
C SER A 184 -4.41 15.98 0.53
N GLN A 185 -5.06 16.82 -0.27
CA GLN A 185 -5.18 16.53 -1.70
C GLN A 185 -3.81 16.27 -2.34
N GLN A 186 -2.77 16.95 -1.84
CA GLN A 186 -1.38 16.71 -2.22
C GLN A 186 -0.90 15.31 -1.80
N ALA A 187 -1.10 14.90 -0.55
CA ALA A 187 -0.71 13.57 -0.08
C ALA A 187 -1.40 12.45 -0.88
N ALA A 188 -2.71 12.58 -1.11
CA ALA A 188 -3.47 11.63 -1.92
C ALA A 188 -2.95 11.56 -3.37
N GLY A 189 -2.64 12.71 -3.99
CA GLY A 189 -2.09 12.76 -5.33
C GLY A 189 -0.67 12.20 -5.44
N ALA A 190 0.19 12.44 -4.45
CA ALA A 190 1.54 11.87 -4.38
C ALA A 190 1.49 10.34 -4.23
N ILE A 191 0.60 9.83 -3.37
CA ILE A 191 0.36 8.39 -3.23
C ILE A 191 -0.15 7.80 -4.56
N TYR A 192 -1.13 8.44 -5.20
CA TYR A 192 -1.66 8.01 -6.50
C TYR A 192 -0.55 7.93 -7.56
N PHE A 193 0.35 8.92 -7.61
CA PHE A 193 1.49 8.89 -8.51
C PHE A 193 2.38 7.68 -8.22
N ALA A 194 2.77 7.45 -6.96
CA ALA A 194 3.63 6.33 -6.60
C ALA A 194 2.98 4.97 -6.91
N GLN A 195 1.67 4.82 -6.66
CA GLN A 195 0.90 3.63 -7.02
C GLN A 195 0.89 3.37 -8.52
N SER A 196 0.84 4.42 -9.35
CA SER A 196 0.94 4.30 -10.81
C SER A 196 2.29 3.76 -11.29
N LYS A 197 3.31 3.71 -10.42
CA LYS A 197 4.66 3.24 -10.73
C LYS A 197 4.97 1.85 -10.18
N LEU A 198 4.05 1.20 -9.46
CA LEU A 198 4.23 -0.17 -8.98
C LEU A 198 4.67 -1.11 -10.11
N GLY A 199 5.65 -1.97 -9.81
CA GLY A 199 6.26 -2.89 -10.77
C GLY A 199 7.36 -2.28 -11.65
N THR A 200 7.57 -0.95 -11.62
CA THR A 200 8.66 -0.33 -12.39
C THR A 200 10.02 -0.72 -11.79
N PRO A 201 10.99 -1.20 -12.59
CA PRO A 201 12.33 -1.54 -12.10
C PRO A 201 13.07 -0.33 -11.52
N TYR A 202 13.80 -0.56 -10.42
CA TYR A 202 14.68 0.43 -9.82
C TYR A 202 15.79 0.87 -10.79
N LEU A 203 16.14 2.15 -10.74
CA LEU A 203 17.32 2.71 -11.42
C LEU A 203 18.07 3.66 -10.48
N TRP A 204 19.32 3.33 -10.15
CA TRP A 204 20.18 4.22 -9.37
C TRP A 204 20.34 5.56 -10.08
N GLY A 205 20.01 6.67 -9.41
CA GLY A 205 20.04 8.00 -10.00
C GLY A 205 18.76 8.37 -10.77
N GLY A 206 17.84 7.43 -10.99
CA GLY A 206 16.64 7.64 -11.79
C GLY A 206 15.63 8.59 -11.15
N THR A 207 15.01 9.44 -11.98
CA THR A 207 14.01 10.45 -11.58
C THR A 207 12.71 10.35 -12.38
N GLY A 208 12.55 9.29 -13.18
CA GLY A 208 11.36 9.05 -13.98
C GLY A 208 11.32 9.76 -15.33
N THR A 209 12.46 10.29 -15.80
CA THR A 209 12.54 10.93 -17.12
C THR A 209 12.45 9.92 -18.26
N ALA A 210 12.30 10.41 -19.50
CA ALA A 210 12.36 9.56 -20.68
C ALA A 210 13.73 8.87 -20.81
N ASP A 211 14.81 9.56 -20.46
CA ASP A 211 16.19 9.01 -20.48
C ASP A 211 16.38 7.93 -19.42
N ASP A 212 15.68 8.05 -18.27
CA ASP A 212 15.62 7.00 -17.25
C ASP A 212 14.79 5.79 -17.69
N GLY A 213 14.07 5.88 -18.82
CA GLY A 213 13.05 4.90 -19.22
C GLY A 213 11.87 4.87 -18.24
N GLY A 214 11.55 6.00 -17.61
CA GLY A 214 10.50 6.11 -16.61
C GLY A 214 10.82 5.41 -15.27
N ARG A 215 12.08 5.08 -15.00
CA ARG A 215 12.52 4.40 -13.76
C ARG A 215 13.02 5.39 -12.71
N PHE A 216 13.05 4.93 -11.46
CA PHE A 216 13.32 5.76 -10.28
C PHE A 216 14.30 5.07 -9.31
N ASP A 217 15.04 5.86 -8.54
CA ASP A 217 15.51 5.44 -7.21
C ASP A 217 14.56 5.92 -6.10
N CYS A 218 14.88 5.60 -4.85
CA CYS A 218 14.04 5.88 -3.68
C CYS A 218 13.63 7.35 -3.59
N SER A 219 14.61 8.24 -3.53
CA SER A 219 14.40 9.68 -3.46
C SER A 219 13.90 10.30 -4.77
N GLY A 220 14.22 9.70 -5.93
CA GLY A 220 13.66 10.10 -7.22
C GLY A 220 12.17 9.82 -7.33
N LEU A 221 11.69 8.69 -6.79
CA LEU A 221 10.27 8.35 -6.74
C LEU A 221 9.48 9.33 -5.87
N THR A 222 9.96 9.60 -4.65
CA THR A 222 9.30 10.55 -3.73
C THR A 222 9.31 11.97 -4.30
N GLN A 223 10.42 12.38 -4.91
CA GLN A 223 10.54 13.67 -5.59
C GLN A 223 9.50 13.81 -6.71
N ALA A 224 9.42 12.84 -7.62
CA ALA A 224 8.47 12.89 -8.73
C ALA A 224 7.00 12.83 -8.25
N ALA A 225 6.72 12.04 -7.21
CA ALA A 225 5.40 11.94 -6.61
C ALA A 225 4.91 13.29 -6.06
N TYR A 226 5.74 13.97 -5.27
CA TYR A 226 5.40 15.27 -4.71
C TYR A 226 5.43 16.40 -5.74
N HIS A 227 6.30 16.32 -6.75
CA HIS A 227 6.30 17.25 -7.88
C HIS A 227 4.96 17.18 -8.64
N SER A 228 4.36 15.98 -8.79
CA SER A 228 3.06 15.80 -9.47
C SER A 228 1.90 16.57 -8.82
N VAL A 229 2.06 16.97 -7.56
CA VAL A 229 1.10 17.77 -6.78
C VAL A 229 1.63 19.16 -6.42
N GLY A 230 2.68 19.62 -7.12
CA GLY A 230 3.22 20.98 -7.01
C GLY A 230 4.12 21.23 -5.79
N ILE A 231 4.68 20.18 -5.18
CA ILE A 231 5.64 20.29 -4.08
C ILE A 231 7.02 19.84 -4.56
N GLU A 232 7.97 20.76 -4.57
CA GLU A 232 9.36 20.49 -4.97
C GLU A 232 10.17 19.91 -3.81
N LEU A 233 10.55 18.65 -3.90
CA LEU A 233 11.45 18.01 -2.94
C LEU A 233 12.90 18.02 -3.42
N PRO A 234 13.89 18.09 -2.51
CA PRO A 234 15.30 17.87 -2.86
C PRO A 234 15.53 16.50 -3.49
N ARG A 235 16.64 16.38 -4.23
CA ARG A 235 16.97 15.15 -4.95
C ARG A 235 17.35 13.99 -4.05
N VAL A 236 17.98 14.25 -2.90
CA VAL A 236 18.58 13.22 -2.04
C VAL A 236 17.71 12.98 -0.80
N ALA A 237 17.56 11.71 -0.39
CA ALA A 237 16.72 11.30 0.73
C ALA A 237 17.02 12.04 2.04
N ASN A 238 18.30 12.21 2.40
CA ASN A 238 18.69 12.91 3.63
C ASN A 238 18.35 14.40 3.62
N ASP A 239 18.24 15.04 2.45
CA ASP A 239 17.77 16.42 2.33
C ASP A 239 16.24 16.48 2.42
N GLN A 240 15.53 15.49 1.85
CA GLN A 240 14.06 15.37 1.93
C GLN A 240 13.55 15.21 3.37
N TRP A 241 14.37 14.68 4.29
CA TRP A 241 14.10 14.67 5.73
C TRP A 241 13.67 16.05 6.23
N ASN A 242 14.24 17.13 5.70
CA ASN A 242 14.00 18.47 6.22
C ASN A 242 12.74 19.16 5.63
N ALA A 243 11.92 18.45 4.84
CA ALA A 243 10.78 19.01 4.09
C ALA A 243 9.52 19.28 4.93
N GLY A 244 9.60 19.18 6.26
CA GLY A 244 8.49 19.50 7.16
C GLY A 244 8.66 18.96 8.59
N PRO A 245 7.59 18.95 9.39
CA PRO A 245 7.60 18.42 10.74
C PRO A 245 7.86 16.91 10.78
N HIS A 246 8.40 16.41 11.89
CA HIS A 246 8.68 14.99 12.09
C HIS A 246 7.64 14.32 13.01
N PRO A 247 6.55 13.74 12.46
CA PRO A 247 5.56 13.04 13.27
C PRO A 247 6.16 11.79 13.93
N LYS A 248 5.64 11.44 15.10
CA LYS A 248 5.94 10.16 15.73
C LYS A 248 5.28 9.00 14.97
N ARG A 249 5.70 7.79 15.30
CA ARG A 249 5.23 6.56 14.66
C ARG A 249 3.71 6.37 14.73
N ASP A 250 3.11 6.72 15.86
CA ASP A 250 1.67 6.66 16.12
C ASP A 250 0.89 7.88 15.57
N GLU A 251 1.60 8.88 15.06
CA GLU A 251 1.05 10.10 14.45
C GLU A 251 1.12 10.07 12.91
N LEU A 252 1.63 8.99 12.32
CA LEU A 252 1.80 8.86 10.87
C LEU A 252 0.47 8.94 10.13
N LEU A 253 0.47 9.71 9.04
CA LEU A 253 -0.65 9.84 8.12
C LEU A 253 -0.19 9.45 6.71
N PRO A 254 -1.05 8.84 5.88
CA PRO A 254 -0.72 8.56 4.50
C PRO A 254 -0.22 9.83 3.79
N GLY A 255 0.93 9.72 3.14
CA GLY A 255 1.67 10.80 2.52
C GLY A 255 2.98 11.13 3.24
N ASP A 256 3.06 10.95 4.56
CA ASP A 256 4.30 11.18 5.30
C ASP A 256 5.45 10.38 4.67
N LEU A 257 6.62 11.00 4.48
CA LEU A 257 7.82 10.29 4.06
C LEU A 257 8.40 9.54 5.24
N VAL A 258 8.79 8.29 5.06
CA VAL A 258 9.47 7.47 6.07
C VAL A 258 10.91 7.22 5.63
N PHE A 259 11.83 7.29 6.58
CA PHE A 259 13.27 7.31 6.32
C PHE A 259 13.99 6.20 7.08
N PHE A 260 15.05 5.68 6.47
CA PHE A 260 15.88 4.62 7.04
C PHE A 260 17.35 5.01 6.96
N ALA A 261 18.10 4.70 8.02
CA ALA A 261 19.45 5.21 8.24
C ALA A 261 20.39 4.15 8.82
N HIS A 262 21.67 4.25 8.45
CA HIS A 262 22.70 3.36 8.99
C HIS A 262 23.07 3.72 10.44
N ASP A 263 22.92 4.99 10.82
CA ASP A 263 23.08 5.51 12.17
C ASP A 263 21.81 6.27 12.57
N LEU A 264 21.05 5.70 13.52
CA LEU A 264 19.78 6.25 13.99
C LEU A 264 19.91 7.60 14.73
N SER A 265 21.14 8.06 14.98
CA SER A 265 21.43 9.36 15.59
C SER A 265 21.89 10.43 14.58
N ASP A 266 22.13 10.05 13.32
CA ASP A 266 22.63 10.95 12.28
C ASP A 266 21.72 10.96 11.04
N PRO A 267 20.94 12.03 10.80
CA PRO A 267 20.09 12.13 9.60
C PRO A 267 20.91 12.18 8.30
N ARG A 268 22.22 12.47 8.34
CA ARG A 268 23.08 12.39 7.15
C ARG A 268 23.32 10.96 6.71
N SER A 269 23.15 9.98 7.60
CA SER A 269 23.27 8.56 7.32
C SER A 269 21.99 7.92 6.73
N ILE A 270 20.93 8.71 6.51
CA ILE A 270 19.73 8.29 5.79
C ILE A 270 20.13 7.79 4.40
N HIS A 271 19.85 6.51 4.15
CA HIS A 271 20.14 5.84 2.87
C HIS A 271 18.89 5.48 2.08
N HIS A 272 17.71 5.56 2.70
CA HIS A 272 16.46 5.17 2.04
C HIS A 272 15.27 6.04 2.47
N VAL A 273 14.30 6.17 1.56
CA VAL A 273 13.05 6.91 1.78
C VAL A 273 11.90 6.25 1.01
N GLY A 274 10.71 6.27 1.59
CA GLY A 274 9.46 5.86 0.94
C GLY A 274 8.28 6.72 1.36
N ILE A 275 7.14 6.54 0.69
CA ILE A 275 5.89 7.27 0.99
C ILE A 275 5.00 6.37 1.84
N TYR A 276 4.69 6.76 3.08
CA TYR A 276 3.79 6.02 3.95
C TYR A 276 2.37 6.00 3.38
N VAL A 277 1.73 4.83 3.40
CA VAL A 277 0.39 4.61 2.84
C VAL A 277 -0.62 4.10 3.88
N GLY A 278 -0.25 4.05 5.16
CA GLY A 278 -1.09 3.48 6.22
C GLY A 278 -0.77 2.01 6.49
N GLY A 279 -1.32 1.45 7.57
CA GLY A 279 -1.21 0.02 7.89
C GLY A 279 0.20 -0.50 8.21
N GLY A 280 1.17 0.39 8.45
CA GLY A 280 2.57 -0.01 8.61
C GLY A 280 3.29 -0.30 7.29
N TYR A 281 2.81 0.25 6.17
CA TYR A 281 3.43 0.10 4.84
C TYR A 281 3.81 1.43 4.20
N MET A 282 4.82 1.38 3.34
CA MET A 282 5.19 2.45 2.42
C MET A 282 5.19 1.95 0.98
N ILE A 283 5.11 2.86 0.01
CA ILE A 283 5.54 2.61 -1.37
C ILE A 283 6.93 3.21 -1.56
N ASP A 284 7.85 2.42 -2.11
CA ASP A 284 9.23 2.82 -2.30
C ASP A 284 9.84 2.21 -3.57
N ALA A 285 11.01 2.73 -3.96
CA ALA A 285 11.90 2.13 -4.94
C ALA A 285 13.12 1.57 -4.17
N PRO A 286 13.10 0.30 -3.75
CA PRO A 286 13.93 -0.18 -2.64
C PRO A 286 15.43 -0.25 -2.94
N HIS A 287 15.82 -0.92 -4.03
CA HIS A 287 17.22 -1.09 -4.41
C HIS A 287 17.37 -1.66 -5.83
N THR A 288 18.60 -1.67 -6.35
CA THR A 288 18.95 -2.33 -7.61
C THR A 288 18.49 -3.78 -7.64
N GLY A 289 17.88 -4.19 -8.75
CA GLY A 289 17.34 -5.54 -8.94
C GLY A 289 15.93 -5.75 -8.40
N ALA A 290 15.36 -4.76 -7.71
CA ALA A 290 13.97 -4.76 -7.29
C ALA A 290 13.10 -3.83 -8.15
N VAL A 291 11.79 -3.89 -7.92
CA VAL A 291 10.78 -3.04 -8.53
C VAL A 291 10.13 -2.16 -7.46
N ILE A 292 9.50 -1.06 -7.89
CA ILE A 292 8.67 -0.23 -7.02
C ILE A 292 7.53 -1.07 -6.46
N ARG A 293 7.38 -1.05 -5.15
CA ARG A 293 6.51 -1.98 -4.43
C ARG A 293 6.05 -1.38 -3.09
N PHE A 294 5.13 -2.07 -2.42
CA PHE A 294 4.84 -1.87 -1.01
C PHE A 294 5.83 -2.68 -0.17
N ASP A 295 6.48 -2.02 0.80
CA ASP A 295 7.33 -2.66 1.81
C ASP A 295 6.88 -2.23 3.23
N PRO A 296 7.02 -3.11 4.24
CA PRO A 296 6.74 -2.76 5.62
C PRO A 296 7.74 -1.72 6.13
N ILE A 297 7.30 -0.85 7.04
CA ILE A 297 8.16 0.20 7.62
C ILE A 297 8.80 -0.20 8.95
N ASP A 298 8.56 -1.42 9.44
CA ASP A 298 9.14 -1.96 10.67
C ASP A 298 10.53 -2.56 10.39
N GLY A 299 11.51 -1.67 10.18
CA GLY A 299 12.93 -2.01 10.03
C GLY A 299 13.73 -1.60 11.26
N ALA A 300 14.80 -2.34 11.59
CA ALA A 300 15.73 -1.96 12.66
C ALA A 300 16.49 -0.65 12.35
N ASP A 301 16.51 -0.27 11.08
CA ASP A 301 17.09 0.95 10.51
C ASP A 301 16.05 2.07 10.35
N TYR A 302 14.81 1.91 10.80
CA TYR A 302 13.81 2.98 10.75
C TYR A 302 14.29 4.19 11.56
N PHE A 303 14.51 5.30 10.85
CA PHE A 303 15.01 6.55 11.41
C PHE A 303 13.88 7.43 11.95
N GLY A 304 12.82 7.59 11.15
CA GLY A 304 11.71 8.49 11.47
C GLY A 304 10.88 8.82 10.26
N ALA A 305 10.03 9.83 10.41
CA ALA A 305 9.18 10.32 9.33
C ALA A 305 9.19 11.84 9.20
N THR A 306 8.77 12.32 8.04
CA THR A 306 8.57 13.74 7.74
C THR A 306 7.21 13.94 7.09
N ARG A 307 6.40 14.80 7.69
CA ARG A 307 5.16 15.27 7.09
C ARG A 307 5.48 16.36 6.08
N VAL A 308 5.37 16.04 4.80
CA VAL A 308 5.69 16.98 3.74
C VAL A 308 4.72 18.15 3.77
N THR A 309 5.26 19.36 3.81
CA THR A 309 4.49 20.61 3.73
C THR A 309 5.06 21.49 2.63
N GLN A 310 4.21 22.30 2.00
CA GLN A 310 4.68 23.23 0.96
C GLN A 310 5.71 24.22 1.54
N ASP A 311 5.45 24.76 2.73
CA ASP A 311 6.37 25.71 3.39
C ASP A 311 7.69 25.03 3.78
N GLY A 312 7.65 23.80 4.31
CA GLY A 312 8.85 23.03 4.65
C GLY A 312 9.70 22.73 3.42
N ALA A 313 9.08 22.32 2.31
CA ALA A 313 9.76 22.11 1.03
C ALA A 313 10.37 23.40 0.47
N LEU A 314 9.65 24.53 0.53
CA LEU A 314 10.13 25.84 0.08
C LEU A 314 11.26 26.41 0.93
N ALA A 315 11.34 26.04 2.21
CA ALA A 315 12.39 26.46 3.12
C ALA A 315 13.75 25.80 2.84
N LEU A 316 13.78 24.74 2.02
CA LEU A 316 15.00 24.02 1.70
C LEU A 316 15.83 24.73 0.61
N PRO A 317 17.17 24.66 0.70
CA PRO A 317 18.04 25.20 -0.34
C PRO A 317 17.71 24.54 -1.69
N ARG A 318 17.30 25.34 -2.67
CA ARG A 318 17.16 24.85 -4.05
C ARG A 318 18.56 24.58 -4.58
N GLN A 319 18.93 23.33 -4.77
CA GLN A 319 20.10 23.01 -5.57
C GLN A 319 19.79 23.44 -7.00
N GLY A 320 20.49 24.47 -7.50
CA GLY A 320 20.45 24.83 -8.90
C GLY A 320 20.91 23.65 -9.77
N PRO A 321 20.65 23.68 -11.10
CA PRO A 321 21.10 22.61 -11.99
C PRO A 321 22.59 22.39 -11.79
N ALA A 322 22.99 21.13 -11.55
CA ALA A 322 24.36 20.73 -11.30
C ALA A 322 25.26 21.38 -12.36
N ALA A 323 26.17 22.26 -11.92
CA ALA A 323 27.22 22.75 -12.78
C ALA A 323 27.99 21.52 -13.28
N SER A 324 27.99 21.33 -14.59
CA SER A 324 28.82 20.35 -15.28
C SER A 324 30.23 20.44 -14.72
N ALA A 325 30.70 19.37 -14.08
CA ALA A 325 32.07 19.28 -13.61
C ALA A 325 33.02 19.55 -14.79
N PRO A 326 34.04 20.42 -14.63
CA PRO A 326 35.04 20.59 -15.67
C PRO A 326 35.86 19.30 -15.74
N GLY A 327 36.02 18.77 -16.95
CA GLY A 327 36.79 17.57 -17.20
C GLY A 327 38.24 17.70 -16.72
N ALA A 328 38.75 16.59 -16.20
CA ALA A 328 40.15 16.20 -16.19
C ALA A 328 40.22 14.67 -16.10
#